data_AF-A0A7K2ZI55-F1
#
_entry.id   AF-A0A7K2ZI55-F1
#
_cell.length_a   1.000
_cell.length_b   1.000
_cell.length_c   1.000
_cell.angle_alpha   90.00
_cell.angle_beta   90.00
_cell.angle_gamma   90.00
#
_symmetry.space_group_name_H-M   'P 1'
#
loop_
_entity.id
_entity.type
_entity.pdbx_description
1 polymer ?
#
loop_
_entity_poly.entity_id
_entity_poly.type
_entity_poly.pdbx_seq_one_letter_code
_entity_poly.pdbx_strand_id
1 'polypeptide(L)'
;GRLGIACAAPVLRHVYRETSSSHLRGRAARALAATDPTFATGFAVECLWDCEETTREVAALHAETGDIRVAERLRRLAADPAEEAEVQTAVRSRIGPDAPAL
;
A
#
# COMPACT_ATOMS: atom_id res chain seq x y z
N GLY A 1 -10.31 -0.39 19.97
CA GLY A 1 -9.56 -1.65 20.13
C GLY A 1 -9.85 -2.54 18.95
N ARG A 2 -8.85 -2.97 18.20
CA ARG A 2 -9.02 -4.04 17.21
C ARG A 2 -8.19 -5.21 17.72
N LEU A 3 -8.86 -6.31 18.07
CA LEU A 3 -8.20 -7.57 18.36
C LEU A 3 -7.58 -8.02 17.04
N GLY A 4 -6.30 -7.68 16.82
CA GLY A 4 -5.58 -8.11 15.63
C GLY A 4 -5.50 -9.63 15.64
N ILE A 5 -6.16 -10.27 14.69
CA ILE A 5 -6.07 -11.73 14.50
C ILE A 5 -4.73 -12.01 13.81
N ALA A 6 -3.62 -11.76 14.52
CA ALA A 6 -2.28 -11.89 13.98
C ALA A 6 -1.99 -13.31 13.48
N CYS A 7 -2.64 -14.32 14.08
CA CYS A 7 -2.55 -15.72 13.63
C CYS A 7 -3.14 -15.95 12.22
N ALA A 8 -3.96 -15.04 11.69
CA ALA A 8 -4.45 -15.11 10.31
C ALA A 8 -3.44 -14.60 9.27
N ALA A 9 -2.36 -13.93 9.69
CA ALA A 9 -1.40 -13.35 8.75
C ALA A 9 -0.84 -14.41 7.76
N PRO A 10 -0.38 -15.61 8.17
CA PRO A 10 0.16 -16.59 7.22
C PRO A 10 -0.80 -16.98 6.09
N VAL A 11 -2.08 -17.22 6.41
CA VAL A 11 -3.08 -17.57 5.39
C VAL A 11 -3.39 -16.39 4.46
N LEU A 12 -3.46 -15.17 4.99
CA LEU A 12 -3.67 -13.98 4.18
C LEU A 12 -2.49 -13.70 3.23
N ARG A 13 -1.26 -13.95 3.67
CA ARG A 13 -0.06 -13.85 2.83
C ARG A 13 -0.09 -14.87 1.68
N HIS A 14 -0.55 -16.09 1.97
CA HIS A 14 -0.73 -17.11 0.93
C HIS A 14 -1.77 -16.67 -0.10
N VAL A 15 -2.95 -16.22 0.34
CA VAL A 15 -3.99 -15.71 -0.57
C VAL A 15 -3.49 -14.55 -1.43
N TYR A 16 -2.77 -13.58 -0.84
CA TYR A 16 -2.21 -12.45 -1.57
C TYR A 16 -1.25 -12.90 -2.68
N ARG A 17 -0.39 -13.89 -2.42
CA ARG A 17 0.64 -14.37 -3.37
C ARG A 17 0.07 -15.22 -4.50
N GLU A 18 -0.91 -16.08 -4.18
CA GLU A 18 -1.40 -17.08 -5.14
C GLU A 18 -2.57 -16.58 -5.99
N THR A 19 -3.24 -15.49 -5.59
CA THR A 19 -4.38 -14.98 -6.35
C THR A 19 -3.95 -14.35 -7.68
N SER A 20 -4.59 -14.77 -8.77
CA SER A 20 -4.51 -14.10 -10.07
C SER A 20 -5.44 -12.89 -10.18
N SER A 21 -6.43 -12.76 -9.28
CA SER A 21 -7.37 -11.63 -9.26
C SER A 21 -6.78 -10.42 -8.53
N SER A 22 -6.71 -9.26 -9.22
CA SER A 22 -6.27 -7.99 -8.64
C SER A 22 -7.21 -7.51 -7.52
N HIS A 23 -8.52 -7.63 -7.72
CA HIS A 23 -9.53 -7.29 -6.71
C HIS A 23 -9.36 -8.13 -5.43
N LEU A 24 -9.11 -9.45 -5.57
CA LEU A 24 -8.88 -10.30 -4.40
C LEU A 24 -7.56 -9.96 -3.71
N ARG A 25 -6.51 -9.62 -4.49
CA ARG A 25 -5.24 -9.16 -3.96
C ARG A 25 -5.39 -7.89 -3.12
N GLY A 26 -6.19 -6.92 -3.58
CA GLY A 26 -6.51 -5.71 -2.81
C GLY A 26 -7.29 -5.99 -1.52
N ARG A 27 -8.23 -6.94 -1.54
CA ARG A 27 -8.91 -7.39 -0.31
C ARG A 27 -7.95 -8.06 0.67
N ALA A 28 -7.05 -8.90 0.17
CA ALA A 28 -6.02 -9.54 0.98
C ALA A 28 -5.04 -8.51 1.56
N ALA A 29 -4.63 -7.51 0.79
CA ALA A 29 -3.77 -6.41 1.25
C ALA A 29 -4.42 -5.61 2.40
N ARG A 30 -5.71 -5.27 2.28
CA ARG A 30 -6.46 -4.61 3.38
C ARG A 30 -6.52 -5.45 4.64
N ALA A 31 -6.75 -6.77 4.50
CA ALA A 31 -6.74 -7.67 5.63
C ALA A 31 -5.34 -7.76 6.26
N LEU A 32 -4.28 -7.88 5.45
CA LEU A 32 -2.89 -7.90 5.90
C LEU A 32 -2.52 -6.61 6.65
N ALA A 33 -2.92 -5.43 6.16
CA ALA A 33 -2.69 -4.16 6.84
C ALA A 33 -3.27 -4.13 8.26
N ALA A 34 -4.35 -4.88 8.52
CA ALA A 34 -4.98 -4.95 9.83
C ALA A 34 -4.43 -6.09 10.73
N THR A 35 -3.80 -7.12 10.16
CA THR A 35 -3.43 -8.34 10.89
C THR A 35 -1.93 -8.60 10.95
N ASP A 36 -1.17 -8.14 9.97
CA ASP A 36 0.24 -8.48 9.79
C ASP A 36 1.14 -7.30 10.22
N PRO A 37 1.90 -7.43 11.31
CA PRO A 37 2.78 -6.36 11.78
C PRO A 37 3.94 -6.05 10.82
N THR A 38 4.26 -6.96 9.90
CA THR A 38 5.31 -6.78 8.89
C THR A 38 4.80 -6.20 7.57
N PHE A 39 3.49 -5.91 7.47
CA PHE A 39 2.87 -5.45 6.23
C PHE A 39 3.55 -4.19 5.66
N ALA A 40 3.84 -3.21 6.50
CA ALA A 40 4.39 -1.91 6.10
C ALA A 40 5.73 -2.01 5.36
N THR A 41 6.58 -2.97 5.73
CA THR A 41 7.93 -3.14 5.17
C THR A 41 7.98 -4.18 4.05
N GLY A 42 6.96 -5.03 3.94
CA GLY A 42 6.83 -6.07 2.91
C GLY A 42 5.74 -5.74 1.89
N PHE A 43 4.59 -6.37 2.01
CA PHE A 43 3.52 -6.30 1.01
C PHE A 43 2.99 -4.90 0.74
N ALA A 44 3.00 -3.98 1.72
CA ALA A 44 2.63 -2.59 1.45
C ALA A 44 3.54 -1.95 0.40
N VAL A 45 4.83 -2.28 0.41
CA VAL A 45 5.78 -1.82 -0.61
C VAL A 45 5.40 -2.42 -1.96
N GLU A 46 5.24 -3.74 -2.07
CA GLU A 46 4.81 -4.42 -3.31
C GLU A 46 3.53 -3.81 -3.89
N CYS A 47 2.54 -3.54 -3.04
CA CYS A 47 1.24 -2.99 -3.43
C CYS A 47 1.32 -1.60 -4.10
N LEU A 48 2.41 -0.83 -3.95
CA LEU A 48 2.59 0.46 -4.64
C LEU A 48 2.71 0.32 -6.18
N TRP A 49 3.01 -0.89 -6.65
CA TRP A 49 3.13 -1.25 -8.07
C TRP A 49 1.97 -2.11 -8.57
N ASP A 50 0.92 -2.28 -7.77
CA ASP A 50 -0.26 -3.00 -8.21
C ASP A 50 -0.99 -2.27 -9.34
N CYS A 51 -1.71 -3.02 -10.16
CA CYS A 51 -2.61 -2.45 -11.17
C CYS A 51 -3.91 -1.93 -10.56
N GLU A 52 -4.30 -2.46 -9.41
CA GLU A 52 -5.53 -2.08 -8.70
C GLU A 52 -5.31 -0.82 -7.86
N GLU A 53 -6.08 0.23 -8.13
CA GLU A 53 -6.09 1.50 -7.41
C GLU A 53 -6.34 1.30 -5.91
N THR A 54 -7.28 0.43 -5.55
CA THR A 54 -7.62 0.18 -4.14
C THR A 54 -6.50 -0.50 -3.38
N THR A 55 -5.63 -1.23 -4.09
CA THR A 55 -4.42 -1.84 -3.52
C THR A 55 -3.31 -0.80 -3.36
N ARG A 56 -3.13 0.08 -4.34
CA ARG A 56 -2.19 1.21 -4.27
C ARG A 56 -2.57 2.23 -3.20
N GLU A 57 -3.86 2.46 -2.95
CA GLU A 57 -4.35 3.32 -1.88
C GLU A 57 -3.90 2.78 -0.50
N VAL A 58 -4.12 1.49 -0.26
CA VAL A 58 -3.71 0.82 0.99
C VAL A 58 -2.19 0.87 1.15
N ALA A 59 -1.46 0.61 0.06
CA ALA A 59 -0.02 0.75 0.02
C ALA A 59 0.43 2.16 0.40
N ALA A 60 -0.21 3.17 -0.21
CA ALA A 60 0.07 4.57 0.06
C ALA A 60 -0.12 4.88 1.54
N LEU A 61 -1.18 4.39 2.19
CA LEU A 61 -1.42 4.63 3.62
C LEU A 61 -0.39 3.95 4.55
N HIS A 62 0.20 2.82 4.16
CA HIS A 62 0.92 1.92 5.08
C HIS A 62 2.40 1.70 4.78
N ALA A 63 2.86 1.84 3.54
CA ALA A 63 4.23 1.48 3.15
C ALA A 63 5.29 2.28 3.92
N GLU A 64 6.33 1.64 4.43
CA GLU A 64 7.41 2.36 5.11
C GLU A 64 8.18 3.26 4.13
N THR A 65 8.44 4.52 4.51
CA THR A 65 9.04 5.54 3.63
C THR A 65 10.55 5.71 3.80
N GLY A 66 11.21 4.80 4.53
CA GLY A 66 12.67 4.82 4.71
C GLY A 66 13.46 4.50 3.44
N ASP A 67 12.85 3.79 2.48
CA ASP A 67 13.44 3.50 1.17
C ASP A 67 13.16 4.65 0.18
N ILE A 68 14.22 5.16 -0.45
CA ILE A 68 14.13 6.23 -1.46
C ILE A 68 13.22 5.84 -2.64
N ARG A 69 13.20 4.55 -3.03
CA ARG A 69 12.36 4.04 -4.12
C ARG A 69 10.88 4.14 -3.78
N VAL A 70 10.53 3.91 -2.50
CA VAL A 70 9.16 4.08 -1.99
C VAL A 70 8.80 5.56 -2.00
N ALA A 71 9.67 6.43 -1.47
CA ALA A 71 9.42 7.87 -1.46
C ALA A 71 9.23 8.45 -2.86
N GLU A 72 10.06 8.07 -3.84
CA GLU A 72 9.93 8.47 -5.24
C GLU A 72 8.66 7.91 -5.90
N ARG A 73 8.30 6.65 -5.59
CA ARG A 73 7.07 6.06 -6.10
C ARG A 73 5.84 6.81 -5.59
N LEU A 74 5.80 7.15 -4.30
CA LEU A 74 4.76 7.96 -3.71
C LEU A 74 4.68 9.33 -4.40
N ARG A 75 5.81 10.06 -4.56
CA ARG A 75 5.80 11.35 -5.28
C ARG A 75 5.24 11.24 -6.69
N ARG A 76 5.58 10.18 -7.43
CA ARG A 76 5.01 9.92 -8.77
C ARG A 76 3.50 9.71 -8.73
N LEU A 77 2.99 8.87 -7.81
CA LEU A 77 1.55 8.67 -7.65
C LEU A 77 0.82 9.96 -7.30
N ALA A 78 1.40 10.83 -6.47
CA ALA A 78 0.79 12.12 -6.10
C ALA A 78 0.69 13.13 -7.25
N ALA A 79 1.58 13.00 -8.25
CA ALA A 79 1.72 13.91 -9.39
C ALA A 79 1.11 13.35 -10.69
N ASP A 80 0.73 12.08 -10.73
CA ASP A 80 0.19 11.42 -11.92
C ASP A 80 -1.27 11.84 -12.15
N PRO A 81 -1.60 12.57 -13.23
CA PRO A 81 -2.96 13.03 -13.51
C PRO A 81 -3.93 11.89 -13.87
N ALA A 82 -3.42 10.72 -14.25
CA ALA A 82 -4.24 9.54 -14.55
C ALA A 82 -4.49 8.67 -13.30
N GLU A 83 -3.90 9.02 -12.16
CA GLU A 83 -4.10 8.32 -10.90
C GLU A 83 -5.43 8.69 -10.24
N GLU A 84 -6.00 7.74 -9.50
CA GLU A 84 -7.24 7.92 -8.77
C GLU A 84 -7.09 8.91 -7.61
N ALA A 85 -8.15 9.69 -7.38
CA ALA A 85 -8.13 10.80 -6.42
C ALA A 85 -7.89 10.32 -4.98
N GLU A 86 -8.42 9.15 -4.62
CA GLU A 86 -8.23 8.52 -3.32
C GLU A 86 -6.78 8.13 -3.10
N VAL A 87 -6.11 7.57 -4.12
CA VAL A 87 -4.69 7.22 -4.07
C VAL A 87 -3.85 8.49 -3.92
N GLN A 88 -4.10 9.51 -4.75
CA GLN A 88 -3.41 10.79 -4.65
C GLN A 88 -3.58 11.42 -3.26
N THR A 89 -4.79 11.38 -2.71
CA THR A 89 -5.11 11.91 -1.38
C THR A 89 -4.35 11.15 -0.28
N ALA A 90 -4.40 9.81 -0.32
CA ALA A 90 -3.67 8.96 0.61
C ALA A 90 -2.17 9.27 0.59
N VAL A 91 -1.58 9.41 -0.60
CA VAL A 91 -0.17 9.74 -0.73
C VAL A 91 0.14 11.15 -0.23
N ARG A 92 -0.61 12.17 -0.65
CA ARG A 92 -0.39 13.57 -0.24
C ARG A 92 -0.52 13.76 1.27
N SER A 93 -1.34 12.96 1.94
CA SER A 93 -1.42 12.97 3.41
C SER A 93 -0.12 12.52 4.11
N ARG A 94 0.77 11.83 3.38
CA ARG A 94 2.01 11.26 3.90
C ARG A 94 3.27 12.01 3.51
N ILE A 95 3.30 12.58 2.32
CA ILE A 95 4.41 13.43 1.87
C ILE A 95 4.11 14.83 2.40
N GLY A 96 4.84 15.28 3.42
CA GLY A 96 4.69 16.64 3.93
C GLY A 96 4.88 17.69 2.81
N PRO A 97 4.44 18.95 3.02
CA PRO A 97 4.37 19.99 1.98
C PRO A 97 5.70 20.39 1.32
N ASP A 98 6.84 19.80 1.70
CA ASP A 98 8.16 20.07 1.13
C ASP A 98 8.89 18.77 0.78
N ALA A 99 8.68 18.28 -0.44
CA ALA A 99 9.69 17.47 -1.11
C ALA A 99 9.97 18.14 -2.46
N PRO A 100 11.18 18.68 -2.69
CA PRO A 100 11.47 19.41 -3.92
C PRO A 100 11.39 18.45 -5.10
N ALA A 101 10.75 18.93 -6.18
CA ALA A 101 10.96 18.36 -7.50
C ALA A 101 12.39 18.72 -7.93
N LEU A 102 13.26 17.72 -8.06
CA LEU A 102 14.56 17.85 -8.70
C LEU A 102 14.40 17.52 -10.19
#